data_AF-A0ABD2NJG2-F1
#
_entry.id   AF-A0ABD2NJG2-F1
#
_cell.length_a   1.000
_cell.length_b   1.000
_cell.length_c   1.000
_cell.angle_alpha   90.00
_cell.angle_beta   90.00
_cell.angle_gamma   90.00
#
_symmetry.space_group_name_H-M   'P 1'
#
loop_
_entity.id
_entity.type
_entity.pdbx_description
1 polymer ?
#
loop_
_entity_poly.entity_id
_entity_poly.type
_entity_poly.pdbx_seq_one_letter_code
_entity_poly.pdbx_strand_id
1 'polypeptide(L)'
;MNEDDLTVTLNNDLERKIAEAFLIFDHAGNKTVDAREIPTIVRSLGCCPTEAEIQEIIVANEDQESPGNVHLSDFLSYMVQVITERK
;
A
#
# COMPACT_ATOMS: atom_id res chain seq x y z
N MET A 1 24.39 -17.06 -5.71
CA MET A 1 23.13 -16.73 -6.40
C MET A 1 22.65 -15.46 -5.75
N ASN A 2 22.63 -14.37 -6.51
CA ASN A 2 22.19 -13.08 -5.99
C ASN A 2 20.67 -13.13 -5.98
N GLU A 3 20.09 -13.45 -4.84
CA GLU A 3 18.66 -13.34 -4.57
C GLU A 3 18.38 -11.93 -4.01
N ASP A 4 18.80 -10.90 -4.74
CA ASP A 4 18.11 -9.60 -4.71
C ASP A 4 16.76 -9.79 -5.42
N ASP A 5 15.94 -10.72 -4.89
CA ASP A 5 14.50 -10.64 -5.02
C ASP A 5 14.10 -9.37 -4.29
N LEU A 6 13.23 -8.58 -4.89
CA LEU A 6 12.71 -7.31 -4.38
C LEU A 6 11.86 -7.55 -3.11
N THR A 7 12.44 -8.15 -2.07
CA THR A 7 11.83 -8.24 -0.75
C THR A 7 11.86 -6.83 -0.20
N VAL A 8 10.72 -6.15 -0.23
CA VAL A 8 10.52 -4.95 0.59
C VAL A 8 10.98 -5.34 1.99
N THR A 9 12.02 -4.68 2.50
CA THR A 9 12.61 -5.03 3.80
C THR A 9 11.66 -4.56 4.89
N LEU A 10 10.70 -5.42 5.26
CA LEU A 10 9.69 -5.15 6.28
C LEU A 10 10.36 -5.20 7.66
N ASN A 11 10.74 -4.04 8.19
CA ASN A 11 11.47 -3.95 9.46
C ASN A 11 10.55 -3.98 10.68
N ASN A 12 9.28 -3.62 10.51
CA ASN A 12 8.30 -3.53 11.59
C ASN A 12 7.06 -4.42 11.36
N ASP A 13 6.43 -4.87 12.45
CA ASP A 13 5.13 -5.57 12.41
C ASP A 13 4.05 -4.79 11.65
N LEU A 14 4.12 -3.46 11.68
CA LEU A 14 3.22 -2.58 10.94
C LEU A 14 3.41 -2.74 9.43
N GLU A 15 4.66 -2.64 8.95
CA GLU A 15 5.00 -2.81 7.54
C GLU A 15 4.53 -4.17 7.04
N ARG A 16 4.77 -5.22 7.83
CA ARG A 16 4.33 -6.58 7.49
C ARG A 16 2.81 -6.68 7.35
N LYS A 17 2.05 -6.12 8.29
CA LYS A 17 0.57 -6.10 8.19
C LYS A 17 0.08 -5.35 6.96
N ILE A 18 0.70 -4.20 6.64
CA ILE A 18 0.35 -3.41 5.45
C ILE A 18 0.63 -4.22 4.18
N ALA A 19 1.81 -4.82 4.08
CA ALA A 19 2.19 -5.64 2.94
C ALA A 19 1.30 -6.87 2.78
N GLU A 20 1.03 -7.61 3.87
CA GLU A 20 0.13 -8.77 3.83
C GLU A 20 -1.28 -8.37 3.39
N ALA A 21 -1.83 -7.28 3.93
CA ALA A 21 -3.14 -6.79 3.53
C ALA A 21 -3.17 -6.42 2.04
N PHE A 22 -2.13 -5.78 1.53
CA PHE A 22 -2.03 -5.40 0.12
C PHE A 22 -1.91 -6.61 -0.81
N LEU A 23 -1.06 -7.58 -0.46
CA LEU A 23 -0.84 -8.80 -1.24
C LEU A 23 -2.09 -9.68 -1.36
N ILE A 24 -3.05 -9.56 -0.44
CA ILE A 24 -4.35 -10.24 -0.56
C ILE A 24 -5.16 -9.73 -1.77
N PHE A 25 -4.99 -8.46 -2.13
CA PHE A 25 -5.68 -7.83 -3.26
C PHE A 25 -4.82 -7.79 -4.54
N ASP A 26 -3.54 -8.13 -4.45
CA ASP A 26 -2.67 -8.31 -5.62
C ASP A 26 -3.03 -9.60 -6.35
N HIS A 27 -3.98 -9.49 -7.27
CA HIS A 27 -4.38 -10.60 -8.13
C HIS A 27 -3.34 -10.93 -9.22
N ALA A 28 -2.49 -9.96 -9.58
CA ALA A 28 -1.52 -10.10 -10.65
C ALA A 28 -0.19 -10.71 -10.16
N GLY A 29 0.07 -10.70 -8.85
CA GLY A 29 1.31 -11.15 -8.25
C GLY A 29 2.50 -10.26 -8.62
N ASN A 30 2.24 -9.02 -9.03
CA ASN A 30 3.25 -8.07 -9.50
C ASN A 30 3.50 -6.94 -8.49
N LYS A 31 2.98 -7.07 -7.25
CA LYS A 31 3.08 -6.06 -6.19
C LYS A 31 2.43 -4.73 -6.57
N THR A 32 1.40 -4.78 -7.42
CA THR A 32 0.55 -3.63 -7.73
C THR A 32 -0.91 -4.00 -7.55
N VAL A 33 -1.72 -3.01 -7.16
CA VAL A 33 -3.17 -3.14 -7.08
C VAL A 33 -3.81 -1.96 -7.77
N ASP A 34 -5.08 -2.14 -8.10
CA ASP A 34 -5.88 -1.06 -8.64
C ASP A 34 -6.19 -0.03 -7.53
N ALA A 35 -6.15 1.26 -7.88
CA ALA A 35 -6.50 2.37 -7.00
C ALA A 35 -7.88 2.21 -6.35
N ARG A 36 -8.81 1.50 -6.99
CA ARG A 36 -10.14 1.17 -6.46
C ARG A 36 -10.10 0.23 -5.26
N GLU A 37 -9.06 -0.60 -5.13
CA GLU A 37 -8.89 -1.55 -4.04
C GLU A 37 -8.26 -0.92 -2.78
N ILE A 38 -7.57 0.21 -2.93
CA ILE A 38 -6.94 0.98 -1.84
C ILE A 38 -7.89 1.21 -0.65
N PRO A 39 -9.13 1.74 -0.84
CA PRO A 39 -10.05 1.91 0.29
C PRO A 39 -10.39 0.62 1.04
N THR A 40 -10.43 -0.51 0.35
CA THR A 40 -10.69 -1.80 0.98
C THR A 40 -9.47 -2.28 1.76
N ILE A 41 -8.26 -2.12 1.21
CA ILE A 41 -7.00 -2.46 1.88
C ILE A 41 -6.83 -1.64 3.16
N VAL A 42 -7.00 -0.32 3.09
CA VAL A 42 -6.83 0.57 4.25
C VAL A 42 -7.85 0.25 5.35
N ARG A 43 -9.09 -0.09 4.98
CA ARG A 43 -10.09 -0.56 5.96
C ARG A 43 -9.77 -1.93 6.55
N SER A 44 -9.17 -2.82 5.76
CA SER A 44 -8.70 -4.13 6.23
C SER A 44 -7.60 -4.01 7.30
N LEU A 45 -6.79 -2.95 7.24
CA LEU A 45 -5.80 -2.61 8.25
C LEU A 45 -6.38 -2.06 9.55
N GLY A 46 -7.70 -1.88 9.62
CA GLY A 46 -8.41 -1.31 10.78
C GLY A 46 -8.43 0.22 10.79
N CYS A 47 -7.98 0.87 9.72
CA CYS A 47 -8.10 2.31 9.57
C CYS A 47 -9.48 2.67 9.00
N CYS A 48 -10.08 3.77 9.46
CA CYS A 48 -11.35 4.29 8.95
C CYS A 48 -11.14 5.67 8.28
N PRO A 49 -10.41 5.73 7.13
CA PRO A 49 -10.22 6.98 6.41
C PRO A 49 -11.55 7.49 5.84
N THR A 50 -11.66 8.81 5.70
CA THR A 50 -12.75 9.46 4.97
C THR A 50 -12.55 9.32 3.46
N GLU A 51 -13.58 9.59 2.66
CA GLU A 51 -13.44 9.58 1.19
C GLU A 51 -12.38 10.57 0.70
N ALA A 52 -12.24 11.72 1.37
CA ALA A 52 -11.20 12.71 1.06
C ALA A 52 -9.80 12.15 1.31
N GLU A 53 -9.59 11.48 2.45
CA GLU A 53 -8.30 10.86 2.79
C GLU A 53 -7.97 9.70 1.82
N ILE A 54 -8.97 8.89 1.45
CA ILE A 54 -8.80 7.83 0.44
C ILE A 54 -8.35 8.43 -0.90
N GLN A 55 -9.02 9.49 -1.36
CA GLN A 55 -8.63 10.16 -2.59
C GLN A 55 -7.21 10.71 -2.51
N GLU A 56 -6.83 11.29 -1.37
CA GLU A 56 -5.45 11.76 -1.15
C GLU A 56 -4.45 10.60 -1.18
N ILE A 57 -4.74 9.48 -0.51
CA ILE A 57 -3.89 8.27 -0.55
C ILE A 57 -3.73 7.79 -1.99
N ILE A 58 -4.83 7.70 -2.75
CA ILE A 58 -4.79 7.24 -4.13
C ILE A 58 -3.93 8.19 -4.96
N VAL A 59 -4.21 9.49 -4.95
CA VAL A 59 -3.47 10.49 -5.75
C VAL A 59 -1.99 10.56 -5.34
N ALA A 60 -1.68 10.35 -4.06
CA ALA A 60 -0.31 10.37 -3.56
C ALA A 60 0.50 9.11 -3.93
N ASN A 61 -0.17 7.98 -4.19
CA ASN A 61 0.48 6.68 -4.46
C ASN A 61 0.19 6.15 -5.87
N GLU A 62 -0.58 6.88 -6.68
CA GLU A 62 -0.90 6.53 -8.06
C GLU A 62 0.35 6.65 -8.93
N ASP A 63 0.54 5.64 -9.77
CA ASP A 63 1.66 5.60 -10.70
C ASP A 63 1.50 6.65 -11.82
N GLN A 64 2.58 7.38 -12.11
CA GLN A 64 2.56 8.43 -13.14
C GLN A 64 2.50 7.87 -14.57
N GLU A 65 3.00 6.66 -14.79
CA GLU A 65 3.02 6.01 -16.10
C GLU A 65 1.74 5.19 -16.34
N SER A 66 1.19 4.61 -15.27
CA SER A 66 -0.04 3.82 -15.28
C SER A 66 -1.07 4.35 -14.26
N PRO A 67 -1.78 5.44 -14.60
CA PRO A 67 -2.82 5.97 -13.72
C PRO A 67 -3.89 4.91 -13.45
N GLY A 68 -4.30 4.81 -12.19
CA GLY A 68 -5.17 3.76 -11.67
C GLY A 68 -4.46 2.57 -11.06
N ASN A 69 -3.13 2.45 -11.18
CA ASN A 69 -2.34 1.43 -10.48
C ASN A 69 -1.52 2.06 -9.35
N VAL A 70 -1.41 1.31 -8.26
CA VAL A 70 -0.62 1.69 -7.08
C VAL A 70 0.39 0.59 -6.80
N HIS A 71 1.64 0.98 -6.56
CA HIS A 71 2.70 0.06 -6.19
C HIS A 71 2.75 -0.16 -4.68
N LEU A 72 3.04 -1.40 -4.26
CA LEU A 72 3.19 -1.75 -2.85
C LEU A 72 4.24 -0.89 -2.16
N SER A 73 5.36 -0.58 -2.83
CA SER A 73 6.46 0.19 -2.22
C SER A 73 6.03 1.60 -1.82
N ASP A 74 5.29 2.29 -2.71
CA ASP A 74 4.78 3.64 -2.45
C ASP A 74 3.71 3.61 -1.36
N PHE A 75 2.72 2.72 -1.53
CA PHE A 75 1.63 2.57 -0.57
C PHE A 75 2.14 2.21 0.83
N LEU A 76 3.11 1.30 0.93
CA LEU A 76 3.70 0.91 2.19
C LEU A 76 4.42 2.08 2.85
N SER A 77 5.24 2.81 2.09
CA SER A 77 5.96 4.00 2.59
C SER A 77 4.99 5.05 3.11
N TYR A 78 3.93 5.35 2.34
CA TYR A 78 2.92 6.33 2.70
C TYR A 78 2.11 5.88 3.94
N MET A 79 1.62 4.64 3.96
CA MET A 79 0.80 4.12 5.05
C MET A 79 1.58 4.00 6.36
N VAL A 80 2.85 3.59 6.31
CA VAL A 80 3.73 3.57 7.48
C VAL A 80 3.89 4.98 8.04
N GLN A 81 4.08 5.97 7.18
CA GLN A 81 4.18 7.37 7.59
C GLN A 81 2.87 7.84 8.23
N VAL A 82 1.72 7.66 7.58
CA VAL A 82 0.41 8.10 8.12
C VAL A 82 0.08 7.46 9.46
N ILE A 83 0.31 6.14 9.61
CA ILE A 83 0.01 5.43 10.85
C ILE A 83 1.00 5.79 11.96
N THR A 84 2.25 6.09 11.62
CA THR A 84 3.28 6.51 12.59
C THR A 84 3.11 7.96 13.02
N GLU A 85 2.75 8.87 12.11
CA GLU A 85 2.52 10.29 12.41
C GLU A 85 1.22 10.55 13.18
N ARG A 86 0.24 9.64 13.10
CA ARG A 86 -1.03 9.73 13.86
C ARG A 86 -0.96 9.12 15.27
N LYS A 87 0.24 8.97 15.83
CA LYS A 87 0.50 8.33 17.13
C LYS A 87 0.98 9.34 18.18
#